data_AF-W4RTU4-F1
#
_entry.id   AF-W4RTU4-F1
#
_cell.length_a   1.000
_cell.length_b   1.000
_cell.length_c   1.000
_cell.angle_alpha   90.00
_cell.angle_beta   90.00
_cell.angle_gamma   90.00
#
_symmetry.space_group_name_H-M   'P 1'
#
loop_
_entity.id
_entity.type
_entity.pdbx_description
1 polymer ?
#
loop_
_entity_poly.entity_id
_entity_poly.type
_entity_poly.pdbx_seq_one_letter_code
_entity_poly.pdbx_strand_id
1 'polypeptide(L)' 'MKKLSIIGMPMDLGQMRRGVDMGPSAIRYAGINERLRVLFDEVEDLGDIAVAGQR' A
#
# COMPACT_ATOMS: atom_id res chain seq x y z
N MET A 1 20.57 10.77 4.66
CA MET A 1 19.92 9.47 4.40
C MET A 1 18.51 9.69 3.90
N LYS A 2 18.08 8.98 2.86
CA LYS A 2 16.72 9.01 2.34
C LYS A 2 15.90 7.89 2.96
N LYS A 3 14.91 8.25 3.77
CA LYS A 3 13.94 7.33 4.35
C LYS A 3 12.66 7.35 3.54
N LEU A 4 12.01 6.20 3.40
CA LEU A 4 10.72 6.07 2.75
C LEU A 4 9.77 5.30 3.68
N SER A 5 8.57 5.84 3.86
CA SER A 5 7.48 5.14 4.52
C SER A 5 6.35 4.86 3.52
N ILE A 6 5.82 3.64 3.56
CA ILE A 6 4.70 3.19 2.71
C ILE A 6 3.46 3.05 3.58
N ILE A 7 2.34 3.59 3.12
CA ILE A 7 1.02 3.42 3.73
C ILE A 7 0.08 2.91 2.65
N GLY A 8 -0.59 1.80 2.92
CA GLY A 8 -1.67 1.33 2.06
C GLY A 8 -3.00 1.93 2.48
N MET A 9 -3.78 2.35 1.48
CA MET A 9 -5.14 2.81 1.66
C MET A 9 -6.07 1.87 0.88
N PRO A 10 -6.48 0.73 1.47
CA PRO A 10 -7.36 -0.21 0.81
C PRO A 10 -8.78 0.35 0.88
N MET A 11 -9.12 1.36 0.06
CA MET A 11 -10.45 1.98 0.04
C MET A 11 -11.08 1.80 -1.33
N ASP A 12 -12.28 1.23 -1.34
CA ASP A 12 -13.11 1.06 -2.53
C ASP A 12 -14.50 1.66 -2.31
N LEU A 13 -14.52 2.98 -2.08
CA LEU A 13 -15.72 3.76 -1.77
C LEU A 13 -15.91 4.87 -2.81
N GLY A 14 -17.15 5.08 -3.24
CA GLY A 14 -17.55 6.22 -4.09
C GLY A 14 -17.51 5.99 -5.61
N GLN A 15 -16.87 4.92 -6.08
CA GLN A 15 -16.91 4.53 -7.50
C GLN A 15 -17.79 3.29 -7.75
N MET A 16 -18.19 3.10 -9.01
CA MET A 16 -18.95 1.92 -9.44
C MET A 16 -18.09 0.66 -9.59
N ARG A 17 -16.81 0.81 -10.01
CA ARG A 17 -15.93 -0.35 -10.19
C ARG A 17 -15.37 -0.76 -8.85
N ARG A 18 -15.47 -2.04 -8.52
CA ARG A 18 -15.04 -2.58 -7.23
C ARG A 18 -13.66 -3.25 -7.34
N GLY A 19 -13.03 -3.48 -6.19
CA GLY A 19 -11.83 -4.30 -6.05
C GLY A 19 -10.51 -3.52 -5.96
N VAL A 20 -10.55 -2.18 -5.94
CA VAL A 20 -9.33 -1.36 -5.78
C VAL A 20 -8.79 -1.41 -4.35
N ASP A 21 -9.59 -1.86 -3.39
CA ASP A 21 -9.18 -2.18 -2.02
C ASP A 21 -8.12 -3.29 -1.97
N MET A 22 -8.10 -4.19 -2.96
CA MET A 22 -7.03 -5.19 -3.10
C MET A 22 -5.70 -4.61 -3.60
N GLY A 23 -5.70 -3.37 -4.10
CA GLY A 23 -4.54 -2.71 -4.72
C GLY A 23 -3.29 -2.69 -3.84
N PRO A 24 -3.35 -2.18 -2.58
CA PRO A 24 -2.20 -2.17 -1.68
C PRO A 24 -1.57 -3.56 -1.49
N SER A 25 -2.40 -4.59 -1.28
CA SER A 25 -1.92 -5.97 -1.14
C SER A 25 -1.28 -6.50 -2.44
N ALA A 26 -1.90 -6.26 -3.59
CA ALA A 26 -1.37 -6.67 -4.89
C ALA A 26 -0.03 -6.00 -5.22
N ILE A 27 0.12 -4.71 -4.93
CA ILE A 27 1.39 -3.98 -5.12
C ILE A 27 2.49 -4.52 -4.21
N ARG A 28 2.15 -4.84 -2.94
CA ARG A 28 3.08 -5.50 -2.02
C ARG A 28 3.49 -6.87 -2.53
N TYR A 29 2.52 -7.67 -2.97
CA TYR A 29 2.76 -8.98 -3.55
C TYR A 29 3.68 -8.93 -4.79
N ALA A 30 3.60 -7.86 -5.57
CA ALA A 30 4.50 -7.61 -6.71
C ALA A 30 5.93 -7.21 -6.32
N GLY A 31 6.27 -7.14 -5.03
CA GLY A 31 7.64 -6.94 -4.54
C GLY A 31 8.10 -5.49 -4.44
N ILE A 32 7.17 -4.55 -4.20
CA ILE A 32 7.50 -3.12 -4.08
C ILE A 32 8.55 -2.84 -2.99
N ASN A 33 8.48 -3.53 -1.85
CA ASN A 33 9.39 -3.33 -0.73
C ASN A 33 10.82 -3.71 -1.11
N GLU A 34 11.01 -4.89 -1.70
CA GLU A 34 12.29 -5.39 -2.19
C GLU A 34 12.86 -4.46 -3.25
N ARG A 35 12.00 -3.97 -4.16
CA ARG A 35 12.41 -3.08 -5.25
C ARG A 35 12.85 -1.71 -4.76
N LEU A 36 12.28 -1.18 -3.68
CA LEU A 36 12.63 0.15 -3.16
C LEU A 36 13.83 0.14 -2.21
N ARG A 37 14.11 -0.98 -1.54
CA ARG A 37 15.30 -1.13 -0.67
C ARG A 37 16.64 -0.89 -1.36
N VAL A 38 16.70 -0.98 -2.70
CA VAL A 38 17.94 -0.64 -3.45
C VAL A 38 18.10 0.86 -3.72
N LEU A 39 17.07 1.67 -3.48
CA LEU A 39 17.03 3.10 -3.81
C LEU A 39 17.02 4.00 -2.56
N PHE A 40 16.61 3.47 -1.41
CA PHE A 40 16.47 4.18 -0.15
C PHE A 40 17.31 3.52 0.94
N ASP A 41 17.82 4.32 1.87
CA ASP A 41 18.61 3.83 2.99
C ASP A 41 17.73 3.07 4.00
N GLU A 42 16.46 3.44 4.07
CA GLU A 42 15.47 2.86 4.97
C GLU A 42 14.10 2.84 4.28
N VAL A 43 13.45 1.68 4.28
CA VAL A 43 12.08 1.50 3.78
C VAL A 43 11.26 0.88 4.91
N GLU A 44 10.24 1.61 5.36
CA GLU A 44 9.32 1.17 6.39
C GLU A 44 7.91 1.04 5.79
N ASP A 45 7.34 -0.17 5.84
CA ASP A 45 5.93 -0.38 5.47
C ASP A 45 5.09 -0.26 6.74
N LEU A 46 4.31 0.81 6.83
CA LEU A 46 3.46 1.11 8.00
C LEU A 46 2.14 0.32 7.96
N GLY A 47 1.94 -0.53 6.95
CA GLY A 47 0.74 -1.33 6.79
C GLY A 47 -0.40 -0.55 6.16
N ASP A 48 -1.63 -0.99 6.46
CA ASP A 48 -2.85 -0.44 5.89
C ASP A 48 -3.63 0.38 6.90
N ILE A 49 -4.20 1.49 6.45
CA ILE A 49 -5.19 2.23 7.23
C ILE A 49 -6.49 1.44 7.27
N ALA A 50 -7.05 1.26 8.47
CA ALA A 50 -8.35 0.63 8.64
C ALA A 50 -9.45 1.50 8.02
N VAL A 51 -10.20 0.94 7.07
CA VAL A 51 -11.32 1.62 6.40
C VAL A 51 -12.65 1.11 6.97
N ALA A 52 -13.42 2.01 7.56
CA ALA A 52 -14.77 1.70 8.04
C ALA A 52 -15.76 1.60 6.87
N GLY A 53 -16.76 0.73 6.97
CA GLY A 53 -17.86 0.64 5.99
C GLY A 53 -17.53 -0.19 4.75
N GLN A 54 -16.49 -1.02 4.79
CA GLN A 54 -16.05 -1.84 3.65
C GLN A 54 -16.77 -3.20 3.53
N ARG A 55 -17.97 -3.34 4.09
CA ARG A 55 -18.81 -4.55 3.96
C ARG A 55 -19.82 -4.40 2.84
#